data_AF-A0A2V8E380-F1
#
_entry.id   AF-A0A2V8E380-F1
#
_cell.length_a   1.000
_cell.length_b   1.000
_cell.length_c   1.000
_cell.angle_alpha   90.00
_cell.angle_beta   90.00
_cell.angle_gamma   90.00
#
_symmetry.space_group_name_H-M   'P 1'
#
loop_
_entity.id
_entity.type
_entity.pdbx_description
1 polymer ?
#
loop_
_entity_poly.entity_id
_entity_poly.type
_entity_poly.pdbx_seq_one_letter_code
_entity_poly.pdbx_strand_id
1 'polypeptide(L)'
;MDLTREQTRRDVLKASLALAGLGVLGLPEWVLPALAANETLEAFTDIPDNVRWETPPDRRLLDVRTIDGPFTPKDKFATTQHYGHPQIDPAAFRLKISGLVDRPTALSLDDLKKLGGTDLVAGFECS
;
A
#
# COMPACT_ATOMS: atom_id res chain seq x y z
N MET A 1 -41.87 33.30 -12.17
CA MET A 1 -40.70 33.83 -12.89
C MET A 1 -39.52 33.05 -12.40
N ASP A 2 -38.99 32.22 -13.30
CA ASP A 2 -37.91 31.28 -13.04
C ASP A 2 -36.57 32.03 -12.95
N LEU A 3 -35.76 31.73 -11.93
CA LEU A 3 -34.46 32.35 -11.66
C LEU A 3 -33.42 31.23 -11.62
N THR A 4 -33.02 30.76 -12.79
CA THR A 4 -31.84 29.92 -12.96
C THR A 4 -30.59 30.75 -12.64
N ARG A 5 -30.02 30.52 -11.45
CA ARG A 5 -28.75 31.13 -11.03
C ARG A 5 -27.62 30.52 -11.86
N GLU A 6 -27.14 31.23 -12.88
CA GLU A 6 -25.97 30.83 -13.65
C GLU A 6 -24.73 30.77 -12.74
N GLN A 7 -24.20 29.57 -12.53
CA GLN A 7 -22.97 29.34 -11.77
C GLN A 7 -21.77 29.71 -12.65
N THR A 8 -20.88 30.59 -12.18
CA THR A 8 -19.71 30.98 -12.98
C THR A 8 -18.63 29.90 -12.92
N ARG A 9 -17.78 29.81 -13.96
CA ARG A 9 -16.64 28.87 -13.99
C ARG A 9 -15.72 29.01 -12.77
N ARG A 10 -15.63 30.23 -12.21
CA ARG A 10 -14.83 30.53 -11.02
C ARG A 10 -15.47 29.99 -9.74
N ASP A 11 -16.80 29.96 -9.67
CA ASP A 11 -17.52 29.37 -8.54
C ASP A 11 -17.40 27.84 -8.56
N VAL A 12 -17.46 27.24 -9.75
CA VAL A 12 -17.19 25.80 -9.94
C VAL A 12 -15.76 25.45 -9.51
N LEU A 13 -14.77 26.24 -9.92
CA LEU A 13 -13.36 26.01 -9.55
C LEU A 13 -13.07 26.21 -8.05
N LYS A 14 -13.75 27.17 -7.40
CA LYS A 14 -13.63 27.37 -5.96
C LYS A 14 -14.29 26.22 -5.19
N ALA A 15 -15.44 25.74 -5.66
CA ALA A 15 -16.13 24.60 -5.07
C ALA A 15 -15.29 23.32 -5.20
N SER A 16 -14.68 23.07 -6.36
CA SER A 16 -13.84 21.89 -6.57
C SER A 16 -12.54 21.93 -5.74
N LEU A 17 -11.94 23.10 -5.55
CA LEU A 17 -10.75 23.24 -4.68
C LEU A 17 -11.07 22.99 -3.19
N ALA A 18 -12.26 23.40 -2.73
CA ALA A 18 -12.72 23.11 -1.37
C ALA A 18 -12.97 21.61 -1.14
N LEU A 19 -13.49 20.89 -2.14
CA LEU A 19 -13.67 19.43 -2.10
C LEU A 19 -12.34 18.66 -2.13
N ALA A 20 -11.37 19.10 -2.94
CA ALA A 20 -10.05 18.46 -3.01
C ALA A 20 -9.27 18.61 -1.67
N GLY A 21 -9.41 19.74 -0.98
CA GLY A 21 -8.80 19.97 0.33
C GLY A 21 -9.32 19.04 1.45
N LEU A 22 -10.53 18.50 1.29
CA LEU A 22 -11.12 17.54 2.25
C LEU A 22 -10.53 16.13 2.12
N GLY A 23 -10.01 15.76 0.95
CA GLY A 23 -9.33 14.46 0.73
C GLY A 23 -7.99 14.34 1.49
N VAL A 24 -7.32 15.45 1.75
CA VAL A 24 -6.05 15.49 2.52
C VAL A 24 -6.28 15.29 4.03
N LEU A 25 -7.51 15.48 4.51
CA LEU A 25 -7.85 15.45 5.94
C LEU A 25 -8.31 14.08 6.46
N GLY A 26 -8.20 13.01 5.67
CA GLY A 26 -8.48 11.63 6.12
C GLY A 26 -9.95 11.37 6.47
N LEU A 27 -10.89 11.99 5.75
CA LEU A 27 -12.31 11.77 5.98
C LEU A 27 -12.74 10.34 5.59
N PRO A 28 -13.67 9.73 6.35
CA PRO A 28 -14.10 8.35 6.12
C PRO A 28 -14.82 8.16 4.77
N GLU A 29 -14.72 6.95 4.21
CA GLU A 29 -15.22 6.50 2.89
C GLU A 29 -16.62 7.01 2.50
N TRP A 30 -17.54 7.17 3.47
CA TRP A 30 -18.91 7.66 3.24
C TRP A 30 -19.00 9.13 2.80
N VAL A 31 -17.90 9.89 2.91
CA VAL A 31 -17.78 11.27 2.41
C VAL A 31 -17.29 11.34 0.95
N LEU A 32 -16.67 10.25 0.45
CA LEU A 32 -16.21 10.10 -0.94
C LEU A 32 -17.07 9.15 -1.83
N PRO A 33 -18.39 8.96 -1.63
CA PRO A 33 -19.15 7.98 -2.40
C PRO A 33 -19.33 8.38 -3.87
N ALA A 34 -18.99 9.62 -4.24
CA ALA A 34 -19.25 10.18 -5.58
C ALA A 34 -18.29 9.70 -6.67
N LEU A 35 -17.14 9.11 -6.34
CA LEU A 35 -16.23 8.55 -7.37
C LEU A 35 -16.62 7.12 -7.76
N ALA A 36 -17.09 6.31 -6.81
CA ALA A 36 -17.39 4.90 -7.03
C ALA A 36 -18.85 4.60 -7.47
N ALA A 37 -19.75 5.59 -7.45
CA ALA A 37 -21.20 5.38 -7.59
C ALA A 37 -21.66 4.81 -8.94
N ASN A 38 -20.78 4.70 -9.94
CA ASN A 38 -21.13 4.20 -11.27
C ASN A 38 -19.97 3.46 -11.96
N GLU A 39 -19.06 2.87 -11.18
CA GLU A 39 -17.95 2.08 -11.72
C GLU A 39 -18.46 0.71 -12.19
N THR A 40 -18.16 0.40 -13.46
CA THR A 40 -18.34 -0.96 -14.00
C THR A 40 -17.05 -1.71 -13.76
N LEU A 41 -17.12 -2.88 -13.11
CA LEU A 41 -15.96 -3.76 -12.96
C LEU A 41 -15.61 -4.37 -14.32
N GLU A 42 -14.51 -3.91 -14.90
CA GLU A 42 -13.98 -4.47 -16.14
C GLU A 42 -13.10 -5.68 -15.84
N ALA A 43 -13.25 -6.73 -16.64
CA ALA A 43 -12.46 -7.93 -16.49
C ALA A 43 -11.03 -7.73 -17.03
N PHE A 44 -10.05 -8.34 -16.35
CA PHE A 44 -8.69 -8.43 -16.85
C PHE A 44 -8.67 -9.35 -18.09
N THR A 45 -8.27 -8.83 -19.25
CA THR A 45 -8.24 -9.58 -20.51
C THR A 45 -6.99 -10.46 -20.67
N ASP A 46 -5.97 -10.21 -19.87
CA ASP A 46 -4.65 -10.85 -19.89
C ASP A 46 -4.47 -11.91 -18.80
N ILE A 47 -5.41 -12.03 -17.85
CA ILE A 47 -5.38 -13.00 -16.77
C ILE A 47 -6.49 -14.04 -17.00
N PRO A 48 -6.18 -15.26 -17.45
CA PRO A 48 -7.21 -16.25 -17.71
C PRO A 48 -7.87 -16.78 -16.42
N ASP A 49 -9.08 -17.34 -16.51
CA ASP A 49 -9.81 -17.86 -15.34
C ASP A 49 -9.14 -19.07 -14.68
N ASN A 50 -8.32 -19.80 -15.44
CA ASN A 50 -7.63 -21.01 -15.00
C ASN A 50 -6.22 -20.76 -14.45
N VAL A 51 -5.88 -19.51 -14.08
CA VAL A 51 -4.59 -19.22 -13.44
C VAL A 51 -4.46 -20.01 -12.13
N ARG A 52 -3.33 -20.72 -11.99
CA ARG A 52 -2.99 -21.46 -10.77
C ARG A 52 -2.21 -20.54 -9.84
N TRP A 53 -2.85 -20.14 -8.75
CA TRP A 53 -2.25 -19.32 -7.68
C TRP A 53 -1.48 -20.16 -6.66
N GLU A 54 -0.61 -21.03 -7.17
CA GLU A 54 0.26 -21.83 -6.30
C GLU A 54 1.21 -20.92 -5.51
N THR A 55 1.46 -21.30 -4.25
CA THR A 55 2.45 -20.65 -3.40
C THR A 55 3.62 -21.62 -3.20
N PRO A 56 4.53 -21.73 -4.18
CA PRO A 56 5.73 -22.52 -4.00
C PRO A 56 6.63 -21.89 -2.90
N PRO A 57 7.63 -22.62 -2.38
CA PRO A 57 8.45 -22.14 -1.27
C PRO A 57 9.20 -20.82 -1.53
N ASP A 58 9.51 -20.54 -2.80
CA ASP A 58 10.29 -19.38 -3.26
C ASP A 58 9.45 -18.12 -3.51
N ARG A 59 8.13 -18.23 -3.73
CA ARG A 59 7.31 -17.08 -4.09
C ARG A 59 5.82 -17.24 -3.83
N ARG A 60 5.14 -16.09 -3.76
CA ARG A 60 3.68 -15.95 -3.81
C ARG A 60 3.35 -14.87 -4.82
N LEU A 61 2.48 -15.20 -5.77
CA LEU A 61 1.89 -14.22 -6.68
C LEU A 61 0.62 -13.64 -6.05
N LEU A 62 0.41 -12.33 -6.24
CA LEU A 62 -0.83 -11.66 -5.85
C LEU A 62 -1.85 -11.77 -6.99
N ASP A 63 -3.04 -12.32 -6.72
CA ASP A 63 -4.17 -12.17 -7.64
C ASP A 63 -4.73 -10.75 -7.53
N VAL A 64 -4.30 -9.89 -8.45
CA VAL A 64 -4.68 -8.47 -8.50
C VAL A 64 -6.20 -8.28 -8.66
N ARG A 65 -6.92 -9.28 -9.19
CA ARG A 65 -8.39 -9.25 -9.31
C ARG A 65 -9.09 -9.30 -7.97
N THR A 66 -8.37 -9.69 -6.91
CA THR A 66 -8.89 -9.84 -5.56
C THR A 66 -8.50 -8.70 -4.63
N ILE A 67 -7.90 -7.63 -5.17
CA ILE A 67 -7.61 -6.40 -4.41
C ILE A 67 -8.93 -5.66 -4.21
N ASP A 68 -9.35 -5.54 -2.96
CA ASP A 68 -10.60 -4.89 -2.53
C ASP A 68 -10.35 -3.68 -1.62
N GLY A 69 -9.07 -3.27 -1.48
CA GLY A 69 -8.68 -2.12 -0.68
C GLY A 69 -7.17 -1.84 -0.71
N PRO A 70 -6.72 -0.79 0.01
CA PRO A 70 -5.32 -0.34 -0.01
C PRO A 70 -4.36 -1.26 0.78
N PHE A 71 -4.88 -2.19 1.58
CA PHE A 71 -4.08 -3.07 2.42
C PHE A 71 -4.25 -4.53 2.03
N THR A 72 -3.20 -5.12 1.46
CA THR A 72 -3.18 -6.56 1.14
C THR A 72 -3.06 -7.38 2.42
N PRO A 73 -3.95 -8.37 2.67
CA PRO A 73 -3.82 -9.31 3.78
C PRO A 73 -2.47 -10.01 3.79
N LYS A 74 -1.91 -10.27 4.99
CA LYS A 74 -0.59 -10.88 5.16
C LYS A 74 -0.41 -12.18 4.37
N ASP A 75 -1.45 -13.00 4.31
CA ASP A 75 -1.48 -14.29 3.61
C ASP A 75 -1.69 -14.16 2.10
N LYS A 76 -2.01 -12.96 1.59
CA LYS A 76 -2.05 -12.63 0.16
C LYS A 76 -0.85 -11.79 -0.32
N PHE A 77 -0.04 -11.27 0.61
CA PHE A 77 1.09 -10.41 0.28
C PHE A 77 2.13 -11.15 -0.59
N ALA A 78 2.45 -10.59 -1.75
CA ALA A 78 3.36 -11.22 -2.70
C ALA A 78 4.76 -11.41 -2.09
N THR A 79 5.41 -12.52 -2.42
CA THR A 79 6.78 -12.81 -1.95
C THR A 79 7.66 -13.23 -3.12
N THR A 80 8.93 -12.86 -3.06
CA THR A 80 9.99 -13.37 -3.93
C THR A 80 11.21 -13.66 -3.08
N GLN A 81 11.75 -14.87 -3.17
CA GLN A 81 12.88 -15.33 -2.38
C GLN A 81 13.91 -16.00 -3.29
N HIS A 82 15.07 -15.39 -3.44
CA HIS A 82 16.15 -15.95 -4.27
C HIS A 82 16.92 -17.10 -3.61
N TYR A 83 16.92 -17.14 -2.27
CA TYR A 83 17.72 -18.09 -1.48
C TYR A 83 16.90 -18.80 -0.38
N GLY A 84 15.57 -18.80 -0.50
CA GLY A 84 14.65 -19.38 0.49
C GLY A 84 14.45 -18.52 1.74
N HIS A 85 13.93 -19.15 2.81
CA HIS A 85 13.59 -18.49 4.07
C HIS A 85 14.58 -18.89 5.16
N PRO A 86 15.40 -17.96 5.69
CA PRO A 86 16.36 -18.29 6.73
C PRO A 86 15.66 -18.57 8.07
N GLN A 87 16.12 -19.60 8.78
CA GLN A 87 15.78 -19.79 10.19
C GLN A 87 16.73 -18.95 11.03
N ILE A 88 16.20 -17.95 11.73
CA ILE A 88 16.98 -16.99 12.53
C ILE A 88 16.65 -17.20 14.00
N ASP A 89 17.67 -17.44 14.83
CA ASP A 89 17.55 -17.32 16.29
C ASP A 89 17.54 -15.83 16.67
N PRO A 90 16.44 -15.29 17.23
CA PRO A 90 16.34 -13.89 17.61
C PRO A 90 17.38 -13.47 18.66
N ALA A 91 17.81 -14.37 19.55
CA ALA A 91 18.78 -14.06 20.60
C ALA A 91 20.20 -13.89 20.03
N ALA A 92 20.54 -14.70 19.02
CA ALA A 92 21.82 -14.65 18.32
C ALA A 92 21.88 -13.59 17.21
N PHE A 93 20.74 -13.09 16.72
CA PHE A 93 20.68 -12.12 15.63
C PHE A 93 21.48 -10.85 15.91
N ARG A 94 22.26 -10.39 14.93
CA ARG A 94 22.99 -9.11 14.96
C ARG A 94 22.90 -8.40 13.62
N LEU A 95 22.39 -7.16 13.62
CA LEU A 95 22.47 -6.26 12.47
C LEU A 95 23.81 -5.51 12.51
N LYS A 96 24.68 -5.77 11.52
CA LYS A 96 25.98 -5.10 11.40
C LYS A 96 25.83 -3.79 10.62
N ILE A 97 26.29 -2.69 11.22
CA ILE A 97 26.41 -1.38 10.59
C ILE A 97 27.90 -1.11 10.38
N SER A 98 28.31 -0.96 9.13
CA SER A 98 29.71 -0.81 8.72
C SER A 98 29.82 0.03 7.44
N GLY A 99 31.04 0.35 7.02
CA GLY A 99 31.32 1.19 5.85
C GLY A 99 31.90 2.54 6.27
N LEU A 100 31.44 3.63 5.65
CA LEU A 100 31.87 4.99 5.99
C LEU A 100 31.08 5.52 7.21
N VAL A 101 31.43 5.01 8.39
CA VAL A 101 30.83 5.38 9.68
C VAL A 101 31.91 5.61 10.72
N ASP A 102 31.70 6.51 11.68
CA ASP A 102 32.69 6.79 12.74
C ASP A 102 33.00 5.58 13.61
N ARG A 103 31.96 4.79 13.93
CA ARG A 103 32.05 3.62 14.81
C ARG A 103 31.20 2.46 14.29
N PRO A 104 31.81 1.49 13.58
CA PRO A 104 31.13 0.25 13.21
C PRO A 104 30.52 -0.43 14.44
N THR A 105 29.29 -0.91 14.31
CA THR A 105 28.50 -1.44 15.45
C THR A 105 27.67 -2.64 15.00
N ALA A 106 27.36 -3.54 15.93
CA ALA A 106 26.43 -4.64 15.72
C ALA A 106 25.29 -4.56 16.74
N LEU A 107 24.05 -4.39 16.27
CA LEU A 107 22.86 -4.23 17.11
C LEU A 107 22.13 -5.56 17.28
N SER A 108 21.71 -5.88 18.51
CA SER A 108 20.77 -6.97 18.76
C SER A 108 19.35 -6.60 18.34
N LEU A 109 18.45 -7.59 18.25
CA LEU A 109 17.04 -7.32 17.98
C LEU A 109 16.39 -6.44 19.07
N ASP A 110 16.80 -6.58 20.32
CA ASP A 110 16.31 -5.76 21.43
C ASP A 110 16.84 -4.32 21.36
N ASP A 111 18.08 -4.12 20.90
CA ASP A 111 18.60 -2.77 20.65
C ASP A 111 17.81 -2.06 19.56
N LEU A 112 17.46 -2.77 18.48
CA LEU A 112 16.63 -2.22 17.40
C LEU A 112 15.25 -1.80 17.91
N LYS A 113 14.59 -2.63 18.72
CA LYS A 113 13.27 -2.30 19.29
C LYS A 113 13.30 -1.05 20.19
N LYS A 114 14.41 -0.81 20.90
CA LYS A 114 14.58 0.37 21.78
C LYS A 114 14.75 1.67 21.01
N LEU A 115 15.12 1.64 19.72
CA LEU A 115 15.21 2.85 18.89
C LEU A 115 13.84 3.50 18.64
N GLY A 116 12.75 2.74 18.83
CA GLY A 116 11.40 3.16 18.45
C GLY A 116 11.09 2.80 17.00
N GLY A 117 9.80 2.80 16.67
CA GLY A 117 9.29 2.51 15.32
C GLY A 117 8.75 3.75 14.63
N THR A 118 8.59 3.67 13.32
CA THR A 118 7.80 4.61 12.52
C THR A 118 6.86 3.80 11.66
N ASP A 119 5.58 4.17 11.64
CA ASP A 119 4.58 3.51 10.82
C ASP A 119 4.50 4.19 9.45
N LEU A 120 4.59 3.39 8.40
CA LEU A 120 4.54 3.84 7.01
C LEU A 120 3.54 3.00 6.22
N VAL A 121 2.72 3.65 5.41
CA VAL A 121 1.90 2.99 4.39
C VAL A 121 2.71 3.02 3.09
N ALA A 122 3.22 1.87 2.67
CA ALA A 122 4.07 1.73 1.50
C ALA A 122 3.64 0.53 0.64
N GLY A 123 3.59 0.73 -0.67
CA GLY A 123 3.44 -0.34 -1.66
C GLY A 123 4.80 -0.98 -1.96
N PHE A 124 4.80 -2.30 -2.16
CA PHE A 124 5.97 -3.05 -2.61
C PHE A 124 5.68 -3.63 -3.99
N GLU A 125 6.43 -3.17 -4.98
CA GLU A 125 6.36 -3.63 -6.36
C GLU A 125 7.72 -4.21 -6.76
N CYS A 126 7.71 -5.37 -7.41
CA CYS A 126 8.93 -5.99 -7.92
C CYS A 126 9.33 -5.32 -9.24
N SER A 127 10.62 -5.03 -9.42
CA SER A 127 11.16 -4.37 -10.63
C SER A 127 11.07 -5.21 -11.90
#